data_AF-A0A376FEB7-F1
#
_entry.id   AF-A0A376FEB7-F1
#
_cell.length_a   1.000
_cell.length_b   1.000
_cell.length_c   1.000
_cell.angle_alpha   90.00
_cell.angle_beta   90.00
_cell.angle_gamma   90.00
#
_symmetry.space_group_name_H-M   'P 1'
#
loop_
_entity.id
_entity.type
_entity.pdbx_description
1 polymer ?
#
loop_
_entity_poly.entity_id
_entity_poly.type
_entity_poly.pdbx_seq_one_letter_code
_entity_poly.pdbx_strand_id
1 'polypeptide(L)'
;MQERQDTGSDAGFTGASSNNQLVAAANPLLNAIPQIRHSVSHDDQVALRQRLIDEIRRFEVRCQQAGLPYEVIVGARYCLCTALDEAAALTPWGSSGVWSSNGLLVTFHNETWGGEKFFQLLARLSQNPREHILLLEMINYCLLLGFEGRYRVLDNGRTQLETIKQRLWQMIRGVRGSYPPPLSPHPEDRPVLRKLWRPMVPLWACVALAGFIACLFYIVLNWRLGDNTNPVLAKIYQSQLPETTIQQPARQLPAVLNLRGFLKPEIEAGLVAVKDEADRSVVILKGDGLFASASTVVRDRFEPVINRIAQAMNNVSGKILGGGLQRQRADPQRALCL
;
A
#
# COMPACT_ATOMS: atom_id res chain seq x y z
N MET A 1 4.34 -77.32 27.81
CA MET A 1 4.89 -76.15 27.09
C MET A 1 3.71 -75.32 26.63
N GLN A 2 3.48 -74.20 27.30
CA GLN A 2 2.31 -73.34 27.13
C GLN A 2 2.83 -72.03 26.54
N GLU A 3 2.64 -71.83 25.24
CA GLU A 3 2.96 -70.57 24.57
C GLU A 3 1.89 -69.54 24.96
N ARG A 4 2.30 -68.54 25.73
CA ARG A 4 1.56 -67.27 25.88
C ARG A 4 1.68 -66.52 24.55
N GLN A 5 0.61 -66.48 23.78
CA GLN A 5 0.44 -65.46 22.76
C GLN A 5 0.00 -64.17 23.45
N ASP A 6 0.94 -63.23 23.60
CA ASP A 6 0.66 -61.85 23.98
C ASP A 6 -0.23 -61.22 22.90
N THR A 7 -1.46 -60.91 23.27
CA THR A 7 -2.35 -60.02 22.52
C THR A 7 -1.78 -58.61 22.62
N GLY A 8 -0.93 -58.24 21.65
CA GLY A 8 -0.55 -56.85 21.43
C GLY A 8 -1.79 -56.05 21.05
N SER A 9 -2.32 -55.30 22.02
CA SER A 9 -3.36 -54.31 21.78
C SER A 9 -2.89 -53.32 20.72
N ASP A 10 -3.61 -53.26 19.60
CA ASP A 10 -3.56 -52.17 18.62
C ASP A 10 -3.92 -50.85 19.31
N ALA A 11 -2.92 -50.23 19.94
CA ALA A 11 -2.98 -48.86 20.38
C ALA A 11 -2.96 -47.99 19.12
N GLY A 12 -4.15 -47.73 18.59
CA GLY A 12 -4.38 -46.77 17.51
C GLY A 12 -3.64 -45.48 17.81
N PHE A 13 -2.87 -45.06 16.82
CA PHE A 13 -2.03 -43.86 16.81
C PHE A 13 -2.86 -42.60 17.14
N THR A 14 -3.00 -42.27 18.42
CA THR A 14 -3.48 -40.98 18.90
C THR A 14 -2.36 -39.98 18.72
N GLY A 15 -2.29 -39.40 17.52
CA GLY A 15 -1.36 -38.30 17.21
C GLY A 15 -1.43 -37.24 18.30
N ALA A 16 -0.27 -36.69 18.68
CA ALA A 16 0.05 -35.78 19.79
C ALA A 16 -1.05 -34.76 20.21
N SER A 17 -2.15 -35.28 20.70
CA SER A 17 -3.32 -34.55 21.17
C SER A 17 -3.06 -34.27 22.63
N SER A 18 -3.15 -33.00 23.03
CA SER A 18 -3.24 -32.66 24.44
C SER A 18 -4.33 -33.53 25.08
N ASN A 19 -4.07 -34.04 26.28
CA ASN A 19 -4.96 -34.94 27.03
C ASN A 19 -6.21 -34.20 27.57
N ASN A 20 -6.72 -33.22 26.81
CA ASN A 20 -7.78 -32.30 27.19
C ASN A 20 -9.10 -32.73 26.53
N GLN A 21 -9.94 -33.38 27.32
CA GLN A 21 -11.26 -33.86 26.89
C GLN A 21 -12.21 -32.73 26.48
N LEU A 22 -12.07 -31.52 27.04
CA LEU A 22 -12.87 -30.35 26.66
C LEU A 22 -12.56 -29.90 25.23
N VAL A 23 -11.26 -29.81 24.89
CA VAL A 23 -10.83 -29.47 23.52
C VAL A 23 -11.24 -30.56 22.55
N ALA A 24 -11.06 -31.84 22.92
CA ALA A 24 -11.48 -32.97 22.10
C ALA A 24 -13.00 -32.92 21.80
N ALA A 25 -13.83 -32.60 22.79
CA ALA A 25 -15.28 -32.42 22.60
C ALA A 25 -15.64 -31.20 21.74
N ALA A 26 -14.84 -30.13 21.80
CA ALA A 26 -15.03 -28.88 21.06
C ALA A 26 -14.48 -28.91 19.63
N ASN A 27 -13.69 -29.92 19.24
CA ASN A 27 -13.02 -30.00 17.94
C ASN A 27 -13.91 -29.67 16.73
N PRO A 28 -15.15 -30.19 16.59
CA PRO A 28 -16.02 -29.85 15.46
C PRO A 28 -16.30 -28.35 15.36
N LEU A 29 -16.52 -27.68 16.50
CA LEU A 29 -16.80 -26.24 16.56
C LEU A 29 -15.53 -25.41 16.34
N LEU A 30 -14.40 -25.84 16.90
CA LEU A 30 -13.10 -25.18 16.68
C LEU A 30 -12.70 -25.24 15.20
N ASN A 31 -12.91 -26.37 14.53
CA ASN A 31 -12.62 -26.52 13.10
C ASN A 31 -13.57 -25.68 12.21
N ALA A 32 -14.77 -25.35 12.70
CA ALA A 32 -15.69 -24.49 11.97
C ALA A 32 -15.25 -23.02 11.94
N ILE A 33 -14.54 -22.54 12.97
CA ILE A 33 -14.07 -21.14 13.06
C ILE A 33 -13.29 -20.69 11.81
N PRO A 34 -12.19 -21.36 11.39
CA PRO A 34 -11.45 -20.94 10.20
C PRO A 34 -12.25 -21.14 8.92
N GLN A 35 -13.08 -22.18 8.83
CA GLN A 35 -13.93 -22.44 7.66
C GLN A 35 -14.91 -21.29 7.42
N ILE A 36 -15.56 -20.80 8.49
CA ILE A 36 -16.47 -19.66 8.44
C ILE A 36 -15.71 -18.39 8.07
N ARG A 37 -14.57 -18.13 8.72
CA ARG A 37 -13.77 -16.91 8.50
C ARG A 37 -13.27 -16.78 7.06
N HIS A 38 -12.95 -17.89 6.41
CA HIS A 38 -12.50 -17.90 5.01
C HIS A 38 -13.63 -18.06 3.99
N SER A 39 -14.89 -18.13 4.44
CA SER A 39 -16.06 -18.21 3.57
C SER A 39 -16.44 -16.82 3.03
N VAL A 40 -16.18 -16.60 1.74
CA VAL A 40 -16.52 -15.33 1.04
C VAL A 40 -18.02 -15.19 0.80
N SER A 41 -18.73 -16.32 0.67
CA SER A 41 -20.17 -16.39 0.41
C SER A 41 -20.76 -17.65 1.04
N HIS A 42 -21.98 -17.55 1.55
CA HIS A 42 -22.71 -18.70 2.08
C HIS A 42 -24.18 -18.61 1.67
N ASP A 43 -24.62 -19.56 0.85
CA ASP A 43 -25.95 -19.53 0.23
C ASP A 43 -27.08 -19.69 1.26
N ASP A 44 -26.83 -20.40 2.36
CA ASP A 44 -27.82 -20.60 3.43
C ASP A 44 -27.23 -20.35 4.84
N GLN A 45 -27.20 -19.08 5.23
CA GLN A 45 -26.75 -18.65 6.56
C GLN A 45 -27.64 -19.22 7.70
N VAL A 46 -28.92 -19.47 7.42
CA VAL A 46 -29.87 -20.00 8.42
C VAL A 46 -29.55 -21.46 8.71
N ALA A 47 -29.32 -22.28 7.68
CA ALA A 47 -28.90 -23.66 7.85
C ALA A 47 -27.55 -23.77 8.57
N LEU A 48 -26.57 -22.92 8.24
CA LEU A 48 -25.29 -22.89 8.95
C LEU A 48 -25.48 -22.59 10.44
N ARG A 49 -26.27 -21.57 10.77
CA ARG A 49 -26.59 -21.23 12.15
C ARG A 49 -27.24 -22.40 12.87
N GLN A 50 -28.24 -23.03 12.26
CA GLN A 50 -28.94 -24.17 12.84
C GLN A 50 -27.99 -25.34 13.09
N ARG A 51 -27.10 -25.64 12.14
CA ARG A 51 -26.07 -26.67 12.29
C ARG A 51 -25.12 -26.38 13.45
N LEU A 52 -24.73 -25.13 13.64
CA LEU A 52 -23.87 -24.72 14.76
C LEU A 52 -24.59 -24.79 16.11
N ILE A 53 -25.87 -24.43 16.17
CA ILE A 53 -26.71 -24.61 17.36
C ILE A 53 -26.77 -26.09 17.75
N ASP A 54 -27.02 -26.96 16.78
CA ASP A 54 -27.09 -28.40 17.04
C ASP A 54 -25.73 -28.98 17.43
N GLU A 55 -24.62 -28.50 16.84
CA GLU A 55 -23.27 -28.90 17.26
C GLU A 55 -22.88 -28.37 18.65
N ILE A 56 -23.34 -27.19 19.06
CA ILE A 56 -23.17 -26.69 20.44
C ILE A 56 -23.90 -27.58 21.44
N ARG A 57 -25.14 -27.98 21.14
CA ARG A 57 -25.90 -28.92 21.98
C ARG A 57 -25.20 -30.27 22.08
N ARG A 58 -24.69 -30.79 20.95
CA ARG A 58 -23.89 -32.03 20.94
C ARG A 58 -22.59 -31.90 21.73
N PHE A 59 -21.93 -30.74 21.66
CA PHE A 59 -20.77 -30.43 22.48
C PHE A 59 -21.09 -30.49 23.98
N GLU A 60 -22.21 -29.91 24.43
CA GLU A 60 -22.64 -30.00 25.82
C GLU A 60 -22.84 -31.45 26.26
N VAL A 61 -23.52 -32.27 25.44
CA VAL A 61 -23.71 -33.69 25.71
C VAL A 61 -22.38 -34.45 25.78
N ARG A 62 -21.44 -34.21 24.85
CA ARG A 62 -20.10 -34.83 24.88
C ARG A 62 -19.34 -34.46 26.15
N CYS A 63 -19.43 -33.21 26.60
CA CYS A 63 -18.77 -32.77 27.84
C CYS A 63 -19.40 -33.39 29.09
N GLN A 64 -20.73 -33.51 29.13
CA GLN A 64 -21.43 -34.19 30.23
C GLN A 64 -21.06 -35.67 30.30
N GLN A 65 -20.99 -36.36 29.16
CA GLN A 65 -20.54 -37.75 29.08
C GLN A 65 -19.09 -37.95 29.52
N ALA A 66 -18.24 -36.95 29.27
CA ALA A 66 -16.85 -36.91 29.76
C ALA A 66 -16.73 -36.54 31.25
N GLY A 67 -17.84 -36.29 31.96
CA GLY A 67 -17.84 -35.95 33.38
C GLY A 67 -17.27 -34.56 33.70
N LEU A 68 -17.30 -33.63 32.74
CA LEU A 68 -16.77 -32.29 32.96
C LEU A 68 -17.71 -31.44 33.85
N PRO A 69 -17.17 -30.61 34.76
CA PRO A 69 -17.99 -29.75 35.62
C PRO A 69 -18.87 -28.79 34.81
N TYR A 70 -20.11 -28.59 35.25
CA TYR A 70 -21.08 -27.73 34.56
C TYR A 70 -20.56 -26.32 34.28
N GLU A 71 -19.87 -25.71 35.24
CA GLU A 71 -19.26 -24.39 35.08
C GLU A 71 -18.23 -24.32 33.94
N VAL A 72 -17.45 -25.40 33.74
CA VAL A 72 -16.49 -25.52 32.64
C VAL A 72 -17.23 -25.62 31.30
N ILE A 73 -18.33 -26.37 31.25
CA ILE A 73 -19.17 -26.52 30.06
C ILE A 73 -19.78 -25.17 29.66
N VAL A 74 -20.36 -24.45 30.61
CA VAL A 74 -20.99 -23.13 30.37
C VAL A 74 -19.94 -22.12 29.92
N GLY A 75 -18.78 -22.07 30.58
CA GLY A 75 -17.67 -21.19 30.20
C GLY A 75 -17.12 -21.50 28.81
N ALA A 76 -16.94 -22.78 28.48
CA ALA A 76 -16.48 -23.20 27.16
C ALA A 76 -17.50 -22.88 26.07
N ARG A 77 -18.79 -23.13 26.32
CA ARG A 77 -19.86 -22.76 25.40
C ARG A 77 -19.89 -21.26 25.12
N TYR A 78 -19.75 -20.44 26.17
CA TYR A 78 -19.65 -18.98 26.02
C TYR A 78 -18.50 -18.59 25.09
N CYS A 79 -17.30 -19.15 25.32
CA CYS A 79 -16.14 -18.91 24.49
C CYS A 79 -16.33 -19.36 23.03
N LEU A 80 -16.93 -20.53 22.78
CA LEU A 80 -17.22 -21.03 21.42
C LEU A 80 -18.22 -20.14 20.71
N CYS A 81 -19.35 -19.81 21.34
CA CYS A 81 -20.37 -18.94 20.76
C CYS A 81 -19.77 -17.59 20.39
N THR A 82 -18.99 -16.99 21.30
CA THR A 82 -18.35 -15.69 21.06
C THR A 82 -17.35 -15.75 19.91
N ALA A 83 -16.52 -16.80 19.83
CA ALA A 83 -15.52 -16.94 18.77
C ALA A 83 -16.14 -17.25 17.39
N LEU A 84 -17.17 -18.11 17.35
CA LEU A 84 -17.92 -18.42 16.12
C LEU A 84 -18.70 -17.20 15.62
N ASP A 85 -19.33 -16.46 16.54
CA ASP A 85 -20.06 -15.24 16.18
C ASP A 85 -19.13 -14.18 15.60
N GLU A 86 -17.95 -13.98 16.19
CA GLU A 86 -16.95 -13.08 15.62
C GLU A 86 -16.45 -13.56 14.26
N ALA A 87 -16.18 -14.87 14.10
CA ALA A 87 -15.75 -15.42 12.82
C ALA A 87 -16.77 -15.15 11.70
N ALA A 88 -18.06 -15.31 11.98
CA ALA A 88 -19.13 -14.99 11.04
C ALA A 88 -19.27 -13.48 10.81
N ALA A 89 -19.22 -12.66 11.86
CA ALA A 89 -19.35 -11.20 11.77
C ALA A 89 -18.22 -10.53 10.96
N LEU A 90 -17.06 -11.18 10.85
CA LEU A 90 -15.93 -10.71 10.03
C LEU A 90 -16.03 -11.10 8.55
N THR A 91 -17.06 -11.84 8.14
CA THR A 91 -17.30 -12.18 6.73
C THR A 91 -18.15 -11.12 6.03
N PRO A 92 -18.11 -11.03 4.68
CA PRO A 92 -18.95 -10.10 3.92
C PRO A 92 -20.46 -10.30 4.13
N TRP A 93 -20.88 -11.52 4.44
CA TRP A 93 -22.29 -11.89 4.60
C TRP A 93 -22.79 -11.84 6.04
N GLY A 94 -21.90 -11.74 7.03
CA GLY A 94 -22.26 -11.73 8.45
C GLY A 94 -22.90 -10.42 8.94
N SER A 95 -22.63 -9.29 8.28
CA SER A 95 -23.13 -7.97 8.69
C SER A 95 -24.55 -7.67 8.21
N SER A 96 -24.97 -8.24 7.08
CA SER A 96 -26.27 -7.98 6.43
C SER A 96 -27.31 -9.08 6.66
N GLY A 97 -26.92 -10.20 7.28
CA GLY A 97 -27.75 -11.38 7.43
C GLY A 97 -28.31 -11.63 8.82
N VAL A 98 -28.84 -12.84 9.00
CA VAL A 98 -29.46 -13.36 10.24
C VAL A 98 -28.49 -13.33 11.44
N TRP A 99 -27.19 -13.33 11.17
CA TRP A 99 -26.15 -13.35 12.19
C TRP A 99 -26.07 -12.07 13.04
N SER A 100 -26.43 -10.92 12.47
CA SER A 100 -26.35 -9.60 13.13
C SER A 100 -27.29 -9.45 14.33
N SER A 101 -28.47 -10.07 14.28
CA SER A 101 -29.52 -9.96 15.30
C SER A 101 -29.71 -11.25 16.12
N ASN A 102 -29.32 -12.41 15.58
CA ASN A 102 -29.59 -13.72 16.16
C ASN A 102 -28.34 -14.61 16.25
N GLY A 103 -27.22 -14.04 16.67
CA GLY A 103 -25.97 -14.78 16.92
C GLY A 103 -26.13 -15.96 17.89
N LEU A 104 -25.14 -16.84 17.91
CA LEU A 104 -25.11 -18.00 18.81
C LEU A 104 -25.05 -17.55 20.27
N LEU A 105 -24.32 -16.48 20.58
CA LEU A 105 -24.21 -15.93 21.93
C LEU A 105 -25.55 -15.41 22.44
N VAL A 106 -26.33 -14.73 21.58
CA VAL A 106 -27.69 -14.30 21.90
C VAL A 106 -28.56 -15.52 22.19
N THR A 107 -28.45 -16.56 21.36
CA THR A 107 -29.28 -17.78 21.47
C THR A 107 -29.02 -18.56 22.77
N PHE A 108 -27.75 -18.68 23.20
CA PHE A 108 -27.39 -19.53 24.35
C PHE A 108 -27.16 -18.77 25.67
N HIS A 109 -26.82 -17.48 25.59
CA HIS A 109 -26.45 -16.67 26.75
C HIS A 109 -27.24 -15.36 26.84
N ASN A 110 -28.14 -15.07 25.90
CA ASN A 110 -28.92 -13.83 25.85
C ASN A 110 -28.04 -12.56 25.89
N GLU A 111 -26.87 -12.63 25.23
CA GLU A 111 -25.90 -11.55 25.14
C GLU A 111 -25.52 -11.26 23.70
N THR A 112 -25.45 -9.97 23.34
CA THR A 112 -25.16 -9.51 21.96
C THR A 112 -23.68 -9.20 21.72
N TRP A 113 -22.88 -9.00 22.76
CA TRP A 113 -21.45 -8.69 22.64
C TRP A 113 -20.63 -9.38 23.74
N GLY A 114 -19.91 -10.44 23.37
CA GLY A 114 -19.08 -11.21 24.30
C GLY A 114 -17.58 -10.89 24.25
N GLY A 115 -17.16 -10.03 23.33
CA GLY A 115 -15.74 -9.75 23.04
C GLY A 115 -14.96 -9.17 24.22
N GLU A 116 -15.62 -8.56 25.20
CA GLU A 116 -14.99 -8.08 26.44
C GLU A 116 -15.03 -9.14 27.55
N LYS A 117 -16.22 -9.70 27.81
CA LYS A 117 -16.45 -10.73 28.84
C LYS A 117 -15.61 -11.98 28.61
N PHE A 118 -15.30 -12.34 27.37
CA PHE A 118 -14.33 -13.40 27.05
C PHE A 118 -12.99 -13.16 27.75
N PHE A 119 -12.45 -11.93 27.68
CA PHE A 119 -11.17 -11.60 28.32
C PHE A 119 -11.31 -11.38 29.83
N GLN A 120 -12.47 -10.94 30.32
CA GLN A 120 -12.76 -10.90 31.76
C GLN A 120 -12.77 -12.33 32.35
N LEU A 121 -13.37 -13.29 31.63
CA LEU A 121 -13.35 -14.71 31.97
C LEU A 121 -11.92 -15.24 31.96
N LEU A 122 -11.14 -14.98 30.90
CA LEU A 122 -9.72 -15.35 30.84
C LEU A 122 -8.94 -14.80 32.05
N ALA A 123 -9.13 -13.52 32.41
CA ALA A 123 -8.47 -12.90 33.55
C ALA A 123 -8.86 -13.57 34.88
N ARG A 124 -10.14 -13.95 35.07
CA ARG A 124 -10.60 -14.67 36.25
C ARG A 124 -10.00 -16.07 36.34
N LEU A 125 -10.03 -16.85 35.26
CA LEU A 125 -9.49 -18.21 35.21
C LEU A 125 -7.96 -18.23 35.40
N SER A 126 -7.28 -17.17 34.96
CA SER A 126 -5.83 -17.00 35.12
C SER A 126 -5.38 -16.87 36.58
N GLN A 127 -6.30 -16.61 37.52
CA GLN A 127 -5.97 -16.54 38.95
C GLN A 127 -5.63 -17.94 39.51
N ASN A 128 -6.32 -18.99 39.04
CA ASN A 128 -6.12 -20.38 39.46
C ASN A 128 -5.93 -21.30 38.23
N PRO A 129 -4.78 -21.20 37.53
CA PRO A 129 -4.62 -21.83 36.23
C PRO A 129 -4.55 -23.36 36.28
N ARG A 130 -4.19 -23.95 37.42
CA ARG A 130 -4.17 -25.41 37.61
C ARG A 130 -5.58 -26.00 37.60
N GLU A 131 -6.52 -25.34 38.27
CA GLU A 131 -7.92 -25.78 38.35
C GLU A 131 -8.65 -25.58 37.02
N HIS A 132 -8.30 -24.52 36.29
CA HIS A 132 -8.97 -24.13 35.04
C HIS A 132 -8.21 -24.47 33.76
N ILE A 133 -7.22 -25.37 33.84
CA ILE A 133 -6.31 -25.65 32.71
C ILE A 133 -7.04 -26.08 31.44
N LEU A 134 -8.12 -26.85 31.57
CA LEU A 134 -8.89 -27.34 30.42
C LEU A 134 -9.51 -26.20 29.62
N LEU A 135 -10.10 -25.22 30.32
CA LEU A 135 -10.76 -24.07 29.71
C LEU A 135 -9.74 -23.04 29.21
N LEU A 136 -8.62 -22.84 29.92
CA LEU A 136 -7.51 -21.98 29.46
C LEU A 136 -6.92 -22.48 28.14
N GLU A 137 -6.72 -23.79 27.98
CA GLU A 137 -6.26 -24.38 26.73
C GLU A 137 -7.26 -24.17 25.59
N MET A 138 -8.55 -24.31 25.86
CA MET A 138 -9.61 -24.08 24.88
C MET A 138 -9.72 -22.60 24.46
N ILE A 139 -9.58 -21.67 25.42
CA ILE A 139 -9.44 -20.23 25.14
C ILE A 139 -8.21 -19.96 24.27
N ASN A 140 -7.08 -20.60 24.57
CA ASN A 140 -5.86 -20.47 23.76
C ASN A 140 -6.10 -20.92 22.31
N TYR A 141 -6.81 -22.03 22.08
CA TYR A 141 -7.19 -22.43 20.72
C TYR A 141 -8.06 -21.38 20.03
N CYS A 142 -9.05 -20.80 20.70
CA CYS A 142 -9.88 -19.73 20.11
C CYS A 142 -9.03 -18.53 19.66
N LEU A 143 -8.06 -18.10 20.48
CA LEU A 143 -7.13 -17.01 20.15
C LEU A 143 -6.19 -17.36 18.99
N LEU A 144 -5.70 -18.60 18.93
CA LEU A 144 -4.85 -19.09 17.83
C LEU A 144 -5.63 -19.18 16.51
N LEU A 145 -6.93 -19.46 16.57
CA LEU A 145 -7.84 -19.50 15.42
C LEU A 145 -8.31 -18.11 14.97
N GLY A 146 -7.76 -17.04 15.57
CA GLY A 146 -7.94 -15.67 15.11
C GLY A 146 -9.00 -14.86 15.86
N PHE A 147 -9.47 -15.32 17.02
CA PHE A 147 -10.33 -14.50 17.87
C PHE A 147 -9.58 -13.27 18.40
N GLU A 148 -10.14 -12.08 18.22
CA GLU A 148 -9.58 -10.79 18.63
C GLU A 148 -10.43 -10.10 19.71
N GLY A 149 -11.76 -10.25 19.67
CA GLY A 149 -12.71 -9.63 20.58
C GLY A 149 -12.53 -8.11 20.67
N ARG A 150 -12.53 -7.57 21.90
CA ARG A 150 -12.36 -6.12 22.14
C ARG A 150 -11.07 -5.53 21.57
N TYR A 151 -10.02 -6.34 21.34
CA TYR A 151 -8.73 -5.85 20.88
C TYR A 151 -8.71 -5.47 19.40
N ARG A 152 -9.75 -5.79 18.63
CA ARG A 152 -9.87 -5.39 17.23
C ARG A 152 -10.03 -3.88 17.04
N VAL A 153 -10.68 -3.20 17.99
CA VAL A 153 -11.04 -1.77 17.90
C VAL A 153 -10.14 -0.86 18.72
N LEU A 154 -9.26 -1.43 19.53
CA LEU A 154 -8.36 -0.66 20.41
C LEU A 154 -7.10 -0.23 19.66
N ASP A 155 -6.62 0.97 19.99
CA ASP A 155 -5.28 1.42 19.60
C ASP A 155 -4.22 0.48 20.18
N ASN A 156 -3.27 0.06 19.34
CA ASN A 156 -2.27 -0.98 19.67
C ASN A 156 -2.89 -2.33 20.11
N GLY A 157 -4.16 -2.60 19.78
CA GLY A 157 -4.88 -3.79 20.24
C GLY A 157 -4.24 -5.11 19.81
N ARG A 158 -3.69 -5.18 18.59
CA ARG A 158 -2.94 -6.36 18.11
C ARG A 158 -1.73 -6.70 18.98
N THR A 159 -0.93 -5.71 19.35
CA THR A 159 0.25 -5.90 20.22
C THR A 159 -0.17 -6.38 21.61
N GLN A 160 -1.25 -5.83 22.15
CA GLN A 160 -1.82 -6.27 23.42
C GLN A 160 -2.33 -7.71 23.34
N LEU A 161 -3.02 -8.07 22.26
CA LEU A 161 -3.54 -9.42 22.02
C LEU A 161 -2.40 -10.44 21.94
N GLU A 162 -1.33 -10.15 21.21
CA GLU A 162 -0.15 -11.02 21.14
C GLU A 162 0.53 -11.18 22.51
N THR A 163 0.62 -10.10 23.28
CA THR A 163 1.13 -10.18 24.67
C THR A 163 0.27 -11.11 25.53
N ILE A 164 -1.06 -11.06 25.38
CA ILE A 164 -1.99 -11.95 26.10
C ILE A 164 -1.81 -13.40 25.66
N LYS A 165 -1.70 -13.67 24.36
CA LYS A 165 -1.46 -15.01 23.80
C LYS A 165 -0.17 -15.60 24.35
N GLN A 166 0.92 -14.83 24.38
CA GLN A 166 2.20 -15.25 24.93
C GLN A 166 2.10 -15.59 26.44
N ARG A 167 1.47 -14.72 27.24
CA ARG A 167 1.29 -14.96 28.68
C ARG A 167 0.42 -16.19 28.96
N LEU A 168 -0.69 -16.36 28.24
CA LEU A 168 -1.55 -17.52 28.36
C LEU A 168 -0.80 -18.81 28.01
N TRP A 169 -0.04 -18.80 26.93
CA TRP A 169 0.74 -19.96 26.54
C TRP A 169 1.84 -20.32 27.56
N GLN A 170 2.55 -19.34 28.11
CA GLN A 170 3.53 -19.55 29.18
C GLN A 170 2.87 -20.13 30.44
N MET A 171 1.67 -19.66 30.78
CA MET A 171 0.89 -20.16 31.91
C MET A 171 0.47 -21.62 31.71
N ILE A 172 -0.06 -21.97 30.52
CA ILE A 172 -0.43 -23.35 30.18
C ILE A 172 0.80 -24.27 30.25
N ARG A 173 1.92 -23.85 29.66
CA ARG A 173 3.22 -24.55 29.74
C ARG A 173 3.66 -24.76 31.19
N GLY A 174 3.54 -23.75 32.03
CA GLY A 174 3.91 -23.80 33.44
C GLY A 174 3.09 -24.81 34.24
N VAL A 175 1.80 -24.98 33.91
CA VAL A 175 0.92 -25.96 34.57
C VAL A 175 1.14 -27.38 34.05
N ARG A 176 1.21 -27.56 32.73
CA ARG A 176 1.33 -28.89 32.11
C ARG A 176 2.73 -29.50 32.24
N GLY A 177 3.73 -28.68 32.53
CA GLY A 177 5.13 -29.11 32.53
C GLY A 177 5.70 -29.21 31.11
N SER A 178 7.03 -29.36 31.04
CA SER A 178 7.78 -29.36 29.78
C SER A 178 8.32 -30.75 29.45
N TYR A 179 7.62 -31.48 28.58
CA TYR A 179 8.24 -32.20 27.46
C TYR A 179 7.10 -32.67 26.54
N PRO A 180 7.03 -32.26 25.26
CA PRO A 180 6.29 -33.05 24.28
C PRO A 180 6.88 -34.46 24.33
N PRO A 181 6.07 -35.53 24.54
CA PRO A 181 6.62 -36.87 24.40
C PRO A 181 7.36 -36.94 23.06
N PRO A 182 8.57 -37.52 23.03
CA PRO A 182 9.35 -37.56 21.81
C PRO A 182 8.47 -38.15 20.71
N LEU A 183 8.41 -37.47 19.56
CA LEU A 183 7.52 -37.83 18.44
C LEU A 183 7.77 -39.26 17.91
N SER A 184 8.87 -39.88 18.34
CA SER A 184 9.15 -41.30 18.20
C SER A 184 9.70 -41.86 19.52
N PRO A 185 9.36 -43.11 19.90
CA PRO A 185 9.99 -43.82 21.01
C PRO A 185 11.49 -44.03 20.79
N HIS A 186 11.92 -44.05 19.52
CA HIS A 186 13.30 -44.17 19.07
C HIS A 186 13.63 -42.99 18.14
N PRO A 187 14.15 -41.88 18.67
CA PRO A 187 14.67 -40.82 17.82
C PRO A 187 15.87 -41.36 17.03
N GLU A 188 15.65 -41.82 15.80
CA GLU A 188 16.74 -41.88 14.83
C GLU A 188 16.97 -40.45 14.33
N ASP A 189 17.98 -39.80 14.91
CA ASP A 189 18.59 -38.60 14.34
C ASP A 189 19.27 -38.98 13.03
N ARG A 190 18.49 -39.20 11.97
CA ARG A 190 19.03 -39.11 10.61
C ARG A 190 19.18 -37.63 10.36
N PRO A 191 20.42 -37.09 10.28
CA PRO A 191 20.60 -35.71 9.91
C PRO A 191 20.05 -35.57 8.50
N VAL A 192 18.81 -35.09 8.40
CA VAL A 192 18.30 -34.55 7.15
C VAL A 192 19.06 -33.24 7.01
N LEU A 193 20.31 -33.35 6.56
CA LEU A 193 21.01 -32.28 5.87
C LEU A 193 20.12 -31.99 4.67
N ARG A 194 19.11 -31.14 4.90
CA ARG A 194 18.47 -30.36 3.87
C ARG A 194 19.61 -29.51 3.37
N LYS A 195 20.36 -30.06 2.42
CA LYS A 195 21.40 -29.38 1.66
C LYS A 195 20.64 -28.25 1.01
N LEU A 196 20.61 -27.08 1.68
CA LEU A 196 20.11 -25.86 1.08
C LEU A 196 20.91 -25.78 -0.21
N TRP A 197 20.19 -26.00 -1.31
CA TRP A 197 20.71 -25.80 -2.65
C TRP A 197 20.95 -24.30 -2.75
N ARG A 198 22.09 -23.85 -2.20
CA ARG A 198 22.70 -22.58 -2.51
C ARG A 198 23.34 -22.80 -3.86
N PRO A 199 22.77 -22.30 -4.97
CA PRO A 199 23.53 -22.27 -6.20
C PRO A 199 24.85 -21.55 -5.90
N MET A 200 25.96 -22.22 -6.17
CA MET A 200 27.32 -21.73 -5.88
C MET A 200 27.59 -20.39 -6.59
N VAL A 201 26.80 -20.09 -7.63
CA VAL A 201 26.85 -18.83 -8.36
C VAL A 201 25.70 -17.95 -7.89
N PRO A 202 25.99 -16.88 -7.13
CA PRO A 202 24.95 -15.96 -6.72
C PRO A 202 24.46 -15.19 -7.96
N LEU A 203 23.14 -15.04 -8.11
CA LEU A 203 22.50 -14.45 -9.30
C LEU A 203 23.06 -13.07 -9.68
N TRP A 204 23.55 -12.29 -8.71
CA TRP A 204 24.18 -11.00 -8.96
C TRP A 204 25.46 -11.11 -9.80
N ALA A 205 26.22 -12.20 -9.69
CA ALA A 205 27.42 -12.44 -10.50
C ALA A 205 27.07 -12.67 -11.98
N CYS A 206 25.97 -13.38 -12.26
CA CYS A 206 25.47 -13.55 -13.63
C CYS A 206 25.01 -12.21 -14.23
N VAL A 207 24.29 -11.39 -13.44
CA VAL A 207 23.85 -10.06 -13.86
C VAL A 207 25.04 -9.13 -14.11
N ALA A 208 26.05 -9.16 -13.24
CA ALA A 208 27.27 -8.38 -13.40
C ALA A 208 28.05 -8.79 -14.66
N LEU A 209 28.20 -10.09 -14.92
CA LEU A 209 28.87 -10.60 -16.11
C LEU A 209 28.12 -10.23 -17.40
N ALA A 210 26.79 -10.38 -17.41
CA ALA A 210 25.97 -9.99 -18.55
C ALA A 210 26.06 -8.48 -18.82
N GLY A 211 26.02 -7.65 -17.76
CA GLY A 211 26.21 -6.20 -17.87
C GLY A 211 27.60 -5.82 -18.40
N PHE A 212 28.65 -6.51 -17.95
CA PHE A 212 30.00 -6.30 -18.43
C PHE A 212 30.14 -6.62 -19.93
N ILE A 213 29.59 -7.74 -20.39
CA ILE A 213 29.58 -8.13 -21.81
C ILE A 213 28.79 -7.12 -22.65
N ALA A 214 27.63 -6.67 -22.19
CA ALA A 214 26.81 -5.68 -22.88
C ALA A 214 27.55 -4.33 -23.01
N CYS A 215 28.26 -3.90 -21.96
CA CYS A 215 29.05 -2.67 -21.97
C CYS A 215 30.21 -2.77 -22.96
N LEU A 216 30.93 -3.90 -22.97
CA LEU A 216 32.02 -4.13 -23.92
C LEU A 216 31.51 -4.15 -25.37
N PHE A 217 30.38 -4.81 -25.61
CA PHE A 217 29.73 -4.84 -26.91
C PHE A 217 29.29 -3.44 -27.38
N TYR A 218 28.72 -2.64 -26.47
CA TYR A 218 28.37 -1.24 -26.75
C TYR A 218 29.59 -0.40 -27.10
N ILE A 219 30.70 -0.53 -26.37
CA ILE A 219 31.95 0.18 -26.67
C ILE A 219 32.46 -0.19 -28.06
N VAL A 220 32.48 -1.48 -28.42
CA VAL A 220 32.90 -1.95 -29.75
C VAL A 220 32.00 -1.41 -30.85
N LEU A 221 30.67 -1.43 -30.66
CA LEU A 221 29.72 -0.85 -31.60
C LEU A 221 29.94 0.66 -31.77
N ASN A 222 30.14 1.37 -30.66
CA ASN A 222 30.34 2.81 -30.68
C ASN A 222 31.67 3.19 -31.37
N TRP A 223 32.73 2.41 -31.18
CA TRP A 223 33.99 2.58 -31.90
C TRP A 223 33.86 2.26 -33.38
N ARG A 224 33.25 1.13 -33.75
CA ARG A 224 32.93 0.78 -35.14
C ARG A 224 32.08 1.85 -35.81
N LEU A 225 31.11 2.42 -35.09
CA LEU A 225 30.27 3.49 -35.61
C LEU A 225 31.07 4.79 -35.77
N GLY A 226 31.91 5.13 -34.80
CA GLY A 226 32.85 6.25 -34.87
C GLY A 226 33.77 6.16 -36.07
N ASP A 227 34.46 5.03 -36.26
CA ASP A 227 35.38 4.80 -37.38
C ASP A 227 34.69 4.89 -38.74
N ASN A 228 33.43 4.45 -38.84
CA ASN A 228 32.64 4.55 -40.08
C ASN A 228 32.05 5.95 -40.31
N THR A 229 31.75 6.70 -39.24
CA THR A 229 31.09 8.01 -39.32
C THR A 229 32.10 9.14 -39.52
N ASN A 230 33.28 9.05 -38.91
CA ASN A 230 34.33 10.05 -39.02
C ASN A 230 34.76 10.40 -40.47
N PRO A 231 34.92 9.44 -41.41
CA PRO A 231 35.27 9.76 -42.79
C PRO A 231 34.13 10.39 -43.59
N VAL A 232 32.86 10.12 -43.23
CA VAL A 232 31.68 10.74 -43.88
C VAL A 232 31.47 12.16 -43.35
N LEU A 233 31.64 12.35 -42.04
CA LEU A 233 31.56 13.67 -41.41
C LEU A 233 32.70 14.58 -41.89
N ALA A 234 33.92 14.06 -42.02
CA ALA A 234 35.05 14.78 -42.60
C ALA A 234 34.79 15.19 -44.06
N LYS A 235 34.13 14.35 -44.86
CA LYS A 235 33.69 14.71 -46.23
C LYS A 235 32.62 15.81 -46.27
N ILE A 236 31.72 15.86 -45.28
CA ILE A 236 30.71 16.93 -45.15
C ILE A 236 31.35 18.24 -44.71
N TYR A 237 32.32 18.21 -43.79
CA TYR A 237 33.05 19.42 -43.38
C TYR A 237 34.04 19.94 -44.43
N GLN A 238 34.52 19.08 -45.33
CA GLN A 238 35.41 19.46 -46.44
C GLN A 238 34.67 19.82 -47.73
N SER A 239 33.36 19.57 -47.85
CA SER A 239 32.59 20.09 -48.97
C SER A 239 32.48 21.60 -48.82
N GLN A 240 33.10 22.34 -49.74
CA GLN A 240 32.82 23.76 -49.88
C GLN A 240 31.32 23.89 -50.17
N LEU A 241 30.60 24.55 -49.27
CA LEU A 241 29.23 24.94 -49.55
C LEU A 241 29.27 25.76 -50.85
N PRO A 242 28.45 25.43 -51.86
CA PRO A 242 28.25 26.33 -52.97
C PRO A 242 27.87 27.68 -52.39
N GLU A 243 28.64 28.72 -52.72
CA GLU A 243 28.15 30.10 -52.69
C GLU A 243 27.03 30.18 -53.74
N THR A 244 25.87 29.57 -53.44
CA THR A 244 24.63 29.89 -54.13
C THR A 244 24.35 31.33 -53.77
N THR A 245 24.83 32.22 -54.63
CA THR A 245 24.20 33.52 -54.84
C THR A 245 22.75 33.20 -55.19
N ILE A 246 21.88 33.20 -54.17
CA ILE A 246 20.46 33.21 -54.38
C ILE A 246 20.18 34.58 -55.01
N GLN A 247 20.15 34.63 -56.35
CA GLN A 247 19.36 35.64 -57.05
C GLN A 247 17.91 35.33 -56.73
N GLN A 248 17.48 35.74 -55.54
CA GLN A 248 16.07 35.84 -55.24
C GLN A 248 15.62 37.07 -56.01
N PRO A 249 14.71 36.98 -57.01
CA PRO A 249 13.93 38.14 -57.33
C PRO A 249 13.23 38.47 -56.02
N ALA A 250 13.67 39.54 -55.37
CA ALA A 250 12.96 40.06 -54.23
C ALA A 250 11.57 40.40 -54.76
N ARG A 251 10.61 39.47 -54.62
CA ARG A 251 9.22 39.86 -54.46
C ARG A 251 9.22 40.52 -53.09
N GLN A 252 9.60 41.79 -53.10
CA GLN A 252 9.35 42.74 -52.03
C GLN A 252 7.84 42.72 -51.88
N LEU A 253 7.34 41.89 -50.97
CA LEU A 253 6.03 42.10 -50.40
C LEU A 253 6.07 43.54 -49.86
N PRO A 254 5.22 44.45 -50.34
CA PRO A 254 5.25 45.83 -49.88
C PRO A 254 5.11 45.80 -48.36
N ALA A 255 5.94 46.56 -47.66
CA ALA A 255 5.87 46.70 -46.21
C ALA A 255 4.47 47.22 -45.83
N VAL A 256 3.58 46.31 -45.47
CA VAL A 256 2.24 46.64 -44.98
C VAL A 256 2.41 47.02 -43.52
N LEU A 257 3.00 48.20 -43.28
CA LEU A 257 2.96 49.06 -42.07
C LEU A 257 4.28 49.81 -41.90
N ASN A 258 4.29 51.10 -42.26
CA ASN A 258 5.43 51.98 -42.03
C ASN A 258 5.28 52.72 -40.69
N LEU A 259 5.09 51.97 -39.59
CA LEU A 259 4.89 52.52 -38.23
C LEU A 259 6.12 53.31 -37.76
N ARG A 260 7.32 52.86 -38.13
CA ARG A 260 8.57 53.57 -37.86
C ARG A 260 8.67 54.93 -38.55
N GLY A 261 8.00 55.11 -39.70
CA GLY A 261 7.90 56.42 -40.37
C GLY A 261 6.97 57.39 -39.62
N PHE A 262 5.82 56.88 -39.14
CA PHE A 262 4.81 57.69 -38.46
C PHE A 262 5.24 58.16 -37.05
N LEU A 263 6.09 57.38 -36.38
CA LEU A 263 6.59 57.61 -35.01
C LEU A 263 8.05 58.12 -34.97
N LYS A 264 8.62 58.59 -36.10
CA LYS A 264 9.98 59.14 -36.16
C LYS A 264 10.29 60.21 -35.09
N PRO A 265 9.45 61.24 -34.87
CA PRO A 265 9.77 62.27 -33.90
C PRO A 265 9.80 61.73 -32.46
N GLU A 266 8.99 60.71 -32.14
CA GLU A 266 8.97 60.07 -30.82
C GLU A 266 10.15 59.09 -30.61
N ILE A 267 10.67 58.50 -31.69
CA ILE A 267 11.89 57.67 -31.68
C ILE A 267 13.13 58.56 -31.46
N GLU A 268 13.21 59.70 -32.15
CA GLU A 268 14.31 60.67 -31.96
C GLU A 268 14.28 61.30 -30.57
N ALA A 269 13.09 61.54 -30.02
CA ALA A 269 12.91 61.98 -28.62
C ALA A 269 13.18 60.87 -27.58
N GLY A 270 13.46 59.64 -28.02
CA GLY A 270 13.80 58.51 -27.15
C GLY A 270 12.65 57.93 -26.33
N LEU A 271 11.41 58.33 -26.59
CA LEU A 271 10.22 57.96 -25.82
C LEU A 271 9.66 56.59 -26.23
N VAL A 272 9.87 56.19 -27.49
CA VAL A 272 9.36 54.93 -28.06
C VAL A 272 10.45 54.27 -28.90
N ALA A 273 10.55 52.94 -28.83
CA ALA A 273 11.37 52.13 -29.73
C ALA A 273 10.45 51.23 -30.55
N VAL A 274 10.48 51.39 -31.88
CA VAL A 274 9.69 50.55 -32.81
C VAL A 274 10.63 49.57 -33.49
N LYS A 275 10.32 48.27 -33.37
CA LYS A 275 11.00 47.19 -34.09
C LYS A 275 10.02 46.58 -35.08
N ASP A 276 10.22 46.90 -36.36
CA ASP A 276 9.46 46.31 -37.46
C ASP A 276 10.16 45.00 -37.89
N GLU A 277 9.49 43.88 -37.68
CA GLU A 277 9.88 42.56 -38.18
C GLU A 277 8.99 42.18 -39.38
N ALA A 278 9.41 41.20 -40.18
CA ALA A 278 8.77 40.88 -41.46
C ALA A 278 7.28 40.45 -41.34
N ASP A 279 6.85 40.03 -40.15
CA ASP A 279 5.49 39.53 -39.86
C ASP A 279 4.75 40.31 -38.75
N ARG A 280 5.41 41.26 -38.07
CA ARG A 280 4.85 42.02 -36.93
C ARG A 280 5.63 43.31 -36.64
N SER A 281 4.94 44.33 -36.14
CA SER A 281 5.58 45.54 -35.59
C SER A 281 5.44 45.56 -34.07
N VAL A 282 6.56 45.61 -33.35
CA VAL A 282 6.59 45.71 -31.89
C VAL A 282 6.92 47.15 -31.50
N VAL A 283 5.96 47.81 -30.84
CA VAL A 283 6.13 49.16 -30.29
C VAL A 283 6.44 49.06 -28.79
N ILE A 284 7.64 49.47 -28.40
CA ILE A 284 8.10 49.47 -27.00
C ILE A 284 8.08 50.91 -26.49
N LEU A 285 7.14 51.25 -25.62
CA LEU A 285 7.19 52.51 -24.88
C LEU A 285 8.24 52.36 -23.78
N LYS A 286 9.23 53.27 -23.74
CA LYS A 286 10.23 53.25 -22.67
C LYS A 286 9.59 53.78 -21.38
N GLY A 287 9.43 52.91 -20.40
CA GLY A 287 8.69 53.17 -19.16
C GLY A 287 9.39 54.05 -18.13
N ASP A 288 10.58 54.59 -18.42
CA ASP A 288 11.37 55.41 -17.50
C ASP A 288 10.67 56.75 -17.24
N GLY A 289 9.73 56.75 -16.29
CA GLY A 289 8.96 57.90 -15.85
C GLY A 289 7.63 58.12 -16.58
N LEU A 290 6.99 57.06 -17.09
CA LEU A 290 5.62 57.09 -17.64
C LEU A 290 4.59 57.43 -16.54
N PHE A 291 4.82 56.90 -15.34
CA PHE A 291 4.08 57.19 -14.12
C PHE A 291 5.01 57.92 -13.13
N ALA A 292 4.44 58.76 -12.26
CA ALA A 292 5.16 59.19 -11.05
C ALA A 292 5.25 58.01 -10.07
N SER A 293 6.27 57.98 -9.20
CA SER A 293 6.38 56.94 -8.18
C SER A 293 5.08 56.81 -7.38
N ALA A 294 4.53 55.60 -7.33
CA ALA A 294 3.26 55.27 -6.67
C ALA A 294 2.00 55.97 -7.21
N SER A 295 1.98 56.39 -8.49
CA SER A 295 0.79 56.91 -9.17
C SER A 295 0.31 55.97 -10.28
N THR A 296 -1.02 55.86 -10.44
CA THR A 296 -1.68 55.16 -11.56
C THR A 296 -2.00 56.10 -12.73
N VAL A 297 -1.68 57.39 -12.60
CA VAL A 297 -1.94 58.42 -13.62
C VAL A 297 -0.69 58.64 -14.47
N VAL A 298 -0.86 58.55 -15.79
CA VAL A 298 0.21 58.79 -16.77
C VAL A 298 0.60 60.27 -16.74
N ARG A 299 1.89 60.59 -16.77
CA ARG A 299 2.37 61.98 -16.79
C ARG A 299 2.02 62.67 -18.12
N ASP A 300 1.56 63.92 -18.06
CA ASP A 300 1.05 64.73 -19.20
C ASP A 300 1.94 64.73 -20.45
N ARG A 301 3.26 64.60 -20.28
CA ARG A 301 4.23 64.53 -21.39
C ARG A 301 4.09 63.27 -22.28
N PHE A 302 3.44 62.21 -21.80
CA PHE A 302 3.26 60.94 -22.53
C PHE A 302 1.84 60.77 -23.10
N GLU A 303 0.87 61.57 -22.64
CA GLU A 303 -0.50 61.59 -23.15
C GLU A 303 -0.59 61.86 -24.67
N PRO A 304 0.14 62.84 -25.25
CA PRO A 304 0.13 63.06 -26.71
C PRO A 304 0.79 61.91 -27.49
N VAL A 305 1.77 61.24 -26.89
CA VAL A 305 2.46 60.09 -27.50
C VAL A 305 1.55 58.86 -27.54
N ILE A 306 0.84 58.57 -26.45
CA ILE A 306 -0.13 57.47 -26.39
C ILE A 306 -1.27 57.71 -27.39
N ASN A 307 -1.77 58.95 -27.51
CA ASN A 307 -2.80 59.29 -28.48
C ASN A 307 -2.32 59.14 -29.94
N ARG A 308 -1.08 59.50 -30.26
CA ARG A 308 -0.50 59.24 -31.60
C ARG A 308 -0.32 57.75 -31.87
N ILE A 309 0.11 56.96 -30.89
CA ILE A 309 0.22 55.50 -31.02
C ILE A 309 -1.16 54.89 -31.24
N ALA A 310 -2.19 55.34 -30.52
CA ALA A 310 -3.57 54.90 -30.70
C ALA A 310 -4.13 55.26 -32.09
N GLN A 311 -3.85 56.46 -32.60
CA GLN A 311 -4.21 56.85 -33.98
C GLN A 311 -3.46 56.00 -35.03
N ALA A 312 -2.17 55.72 -34.80
CA ALA A 312 -1.39 54.86 -35.67
C ALA A 312 -1.95 53.43 -35.70
N MET A 313 -2.44 52.94 -34.55
CA MET A 313 -3.06 51.61 -34.42
C MET A 313 -4.45 51.52 -35.08
N ASN A 314 -5.26 52.60 -35.06
CA ASN A 314 -6.59 52.60 -35.71
C ASN A 314 -6.53 52.44 -37.23
N ASN A 315 -5.41 52.82 -37.86
CA ASN A 315 -5.20 52.67 -39.31
C ASN A 315 -4.65 51.28 -39.70
N VAL A 316 -4.55 50.34 -38.76
CA VAL A 316 -3.95 49.02 -38.94
C VAL A 316 -4.99 47.93 -38.63
N SER A 317 -5.38 47.15 -39.63
CA SER A 317 -6.25 45.98 -39.44
C SER A 317 -5.42 44.77 -38.99
N GLY A 318 -5.37 44.50 -37.67
CA GLY A 318 -4.62 43.38 -37.10
C GLY A 318 -5.00 43.09 -35.64
N LYS A 319 -4.65 41.89 -35.15
CA LYS A 319 -4.93 41.48 -33.77
C LYS A 319 -3.88 42.07 -32.83
N ILE A 320 -4.31 42.94 -31.91
CA ILE A 320 -3.43 43.67 -30.99
C ILE A 320 -3.27 42.86 -29.70
N LEU A 321 -2.02 42.62 -29.30
CA LEU A 321 -1.66 41.90 -28.06
C LEU A 321 -0.88 42.86 -27.15
N GLY A 322 -1.49 43.29 -26.05
CA GLY A 322 -0.84 44.11 -25.03
C GLY A 322 -0.22 43.24 -23.94
N GLY A 323 1.07 43.44 -23.63
CA GLY A 323 1.76 42.77 -22.54
C GLY A 323 2.76 43.71 -21.86
N GLY A 324 2.79 43.70 -20.53
CA GLY A 324 3.78 44.45 -19.74
C GLY A 324 5.06 43.64 -19.59
N LEU A 325 6.22 44.26 -19.83
CA LEU A 325 7.53 43.64 -19.66
C LEU A 325 8.31 44.35 -18.55
N GLN A 326 8.46 43.74 -17.37
CA GLN A 326 9.27 44.28 -16.29
C GLN A 326 10.72 43.79 -16.46
N ARG A 327 11.63 44.70 -16.82
CA ARG A 327 13.05 44.36 -17.05
C ARG A 327 13.77 44.28 -15.70
N GLN A 328 13.88 43.08 -15.13
CA GLN A 328 14.68 42.83 -13.94
C GLN A 328 16.17 42.99 -14.29
N ARG A 329 16.81 44.01 -13.71
CA ARG A 329 18.24 44.28 -13.90
C ARG A 329 19.03 43.15 -13.25
N ALA A 330 19.83 42.45 -14.06
CA ALA A 330 20.72 41.38 -13.63
C ALA A 330 21.81 41.92 -12.69
N ASP A 331 21.99 41.24 -11.55
CA ASP A 331 23.17 41.33 -10.69
C ASP A 331 23.79 39.92 -10.63
N PRO A 332 25.09 39.73 -10.93
CA PRO A 332 25.73 38.43 -10.90
C PRO A 332 26.22 38.12 -9.48
N GLN A 333 25.98 36.89 -9.03
CA GLN A 333 26.34 36.32 -7.72
C GLN A 333 25.39 36.61 -6.55
N ARG A 334 24.46 35.68 -6.29
CA ARG A 334 24.45 34.81 -5.09
C ARG A 334 23.12 34.05 -4.96
N ALA A 335 23.26 32.73 -4.86
CA ALA A 335 22.66 31.82 -3.91
C ALA A 335 21.18 31.98 -3.44
N LEU A 336 20.50 30.83 -3.56
CA LEU A 336 19.63 30.15 -2.58
C LEU A 336 18.09 30.36 -2.59
N CYS A 337 17.44 29.19 -2.60
CA CYS A 337 16.10 28.78 -2.16
C CYS A 337 15.07 29.85 -1.78
N LEU A 338 13.91 29.86 -2.45
CA LEU A 338 12.75 28.97 -2.19
C LEU A 338 11.87 28.90 -3.44
#